data_AF-A0A2R6JMA9-F1
#
_entry.id   AF-A0A2R6JMA9-F1
#
_cell.length_a   1.000
_cell.length_b   1.000
_cell.length_c   1.000
_cell.angle_alpha   90.00
_cell.angle_beta   90.00
_cell.angle_gamma   90.00
#
_symmetry.space_group_name_H-M   'P 1'
#
loop_
_entity.id
_entity.type
_entity.pdbx_description
1 polymer ?
#
loop_
_entity_poly.entity_id
_entity_poly.type
_entity_poly.pdbx_seq_one_letter_code
_entity_poly.pdbx_strand_id
1 'polypeptide(L)'
;MTDQMHTRRDLLRSGGYLAAVAAVGASGCLGRFGTDGGADEPALERWLPSEAAFGVDGESYFLSRLDVATVVENHDRFDRERYERFVDAYGDDSLRPPVDTVETVTTAIVPGAQATLLAVEGSFSREAAVDGVTGAGNERTGDHAGYEMYAGDRGAFGVREGTLVGVPSTRGDADELARTVIDAGRGEAERLVAADDDAARLVEALGSGFAAVGLLGPRNVDQAYDSGSLVGMGRAVRLTADAAELDLVFLYDDAEGVDPDAVRSAATDDPSMAGQLRDVSASSSGRVARVTGHLDADQLTLERNSVGVARDGNGDGDPPTPPEASFEFDHDPDAGTVTVTHGGGEAFTTENTGALLYGNRAAGEDALREWPLPVAAGDSVTVDGVASGDGVVVIWESPGGDTMPVGTFQVP
;
A
#
# COMPACT_ATOMS: atom_id res chain seq x y z
N MET A 1 20.33 -21.92 49.67
CA MET A 1 19.34 -20.94 49.20
C MET A 1 19.74 -20.59 47.80
N THR A 2 19.22 -21.35 46.85
CA THR A 2 19.56 -21.33 45.43
C THR A 2 18.22 -21.20 44.73
N ASP A 3 18.00 -20.03 44.14
CA ASP A 3 16.75 -19.65 43.51
C ASP A 3 16.80 -20.11 42.04
N GLN A 4 15.96 -21.08 41.69
CA GLN A 4 15.80 -21.54 40.32
C GLN A 4 14.68 -20.72 39.66
N MET A 5 15.06 -19.82 38.76
CA MET A 5 14.12 -19.19 37.83
C MET A 5 13.67 -20.22 36.80
N HIS A 6 12.41 -20.64 36.89
CA HIS A 6 11.74 -21.35 35.81
C HIS A 6 11.35 -20.35 34.70
N THR A 7 11.83 -20.60 33.49
CA THR A 7 11.50 -19.82 32.29
C THR A 7 10.12 -20.22 31.75
N ARG A 8 9.40 -19.23 31.18
CA ARG A 8 8.03 -19.33 30.63
C ARG A 8 7.80 -20.41 29.54
N ARG A 9 8.83 -21.16 29.15
CA ARG A 9 8.76 -22.20 28.10
C ARG A 9 8.25 -23.57 28.58
N ASP A 10 8.13 -23.80 29.89
CA ASP A 10 7.65 -25.09 30.44
C ASP A 10 6.15 -25.13 30.73
N LEU A 11 5.40 -24.04 30.51
CA LEU A 11 3.99 -23.93 30.88
C LEU A 11 2.98 -24.29 29.77
N LEU A 12 3.43 -24.71 28.58
CA LEU A 12 2.53 -25.03 27.44
C LEU A 12 2.50 -26.52 27.05
N ARG A 13 2.95 -27.44 27.91
CA ARG A 13 2.94 -28.89 27.60
C ARG A 13 2.09 -29.79 28.51
N SER A 14 1.14 -29.25 29.26
CA SER A 14 0.29 -30.11 30.10
C SER A 14 -1.17 -29.63 30.16
N GLY A 15 -2.05 -30.40 29.51
CA GLY A 15 -3.45 -30.51 29.93
C GLY A 15 -4.50 -30.27 28.85
N GLY A 16 -4.77 -31.28 28.01
CA GLY A 16 -6.05 -31.38 27.31
C GLY A 16 -7.13 -32.02 28.19
N TYR A 17 -8.42 -31.71 27.94
CA TYR A 17 -9.55 -32.67 27.88
C TYR A 17 -10.87 -31.95 27.49
N LEU A 18 -11.38 -32.28 26.30
CA LEU A 18 -12.77 -32.48 25.82
C LEU A 18 -13.99 -31.72 26.40
N ALA A 19 -14.75 -31.07 25.50
CA ALA A 19 -16.20 -31.31 25.32
C ALA A 19 -16.65 -30.96 23.88
N ALA A 20 -17.35 -31.89 23.24
CA ALA A 20 -17.87 -31.81 21.87
C ALA A 20 -19.40 -31.74 21.88
N VAL A 21 -20.02 -30.93 20.99
CA VAL A 21 -21.37 -31.15 20.45
C VAL A 21 -21.48 -30.69 18.99
N ALA A 22 -21.58 -31.68 18.12
CA ALA A 22 -22.30 -31.86 16.84
C ALA A 22 -22.62 -30.68 15.87
N ALA A 23 -22.22 -30.94 14.62
CA ALA A 23 -22.54 -30.28 13.35
C ALA A 23 -23.90 -30.68 12.74
N VAL A 24 -24.45 -29.88 11.81
CA VAL A 24 -25.01 -30.31 10.49
C VAL A 24 -25.05 -29.09 9.52
N GLY A 25 -24.50 -29.24 8.30
CA GLY A 25 -24.79 -28.34 7.16
C GLY A 25 -23.68 -28.24 6.09
N ALA A 26 -23.45 -29.31 5.30
CA ALA A 26 -22.55 -29.36 4.12
C ALA A 26 -22.99 -28.35 3.03
N SER A 27 -22.16 -27.87 2.10
CA SER A 27 -21.27 -28.61 1.19
C SER A 27 -20.40 -27.66 0.35
N GLY A 28 -19.13 -27.99 0.06
CA GLY A 28 -18.48 -27.43 -1.13
C GLY A 28 -16.95 -27.27 -1.24
N CYS A 29 -16.08 -27.92 -0.48
CA CYS A 29 -14.63 -27.89 -0.78
C CYS A 29 -14.00 -29.27 -0.57
N LEU A 30 -13.82 -30.02 -1.66
CA LEU A 30 -13.03 -31.26 -1.67
C LEU A 30 -12.02 -31.15 -2.81
N GLY A 31 -10.75 -30.93 -2.47
CA GLY A 31 -9.65 -31.20 -3.39
C GLY A 31 -8.44 -30.27 -3.33
N ARG A 32 -7.75 -30.15 -2.18
CA ARG A 32 -6.35 -29.70 -2.17
C ARG A 32 -5.56 -30.42 -1.08
N PHE A 33 -5.14 -31.65 -1.39
CA PHE A 33 -4.21 -32.42 -0.56
C PHE A 33 -2.82 -32.39 -1.22
N GLY A 34 -1.89 -31.72 -0.55
CA GLY A 34 -0.50 -31.60 -0.95
C GLY A 34 0.33 -30.88 0.12
N THR A 35 0.54 -31.58 1.23
CA THR A 35 1.61 -31.48 2.26
C THR A 35 2.28 -30.13 2.58
N ASP A 36 2.02 -29.72 3.83
CA ASP A 36 2.90 -28.98 4.76
C ASP A 36 3.14 -27.49 4.50
N GLY A 37 2.07 -26.69 4.67
CA GLY A 37 2.14 -25.24 4.84
C GLY A 37 0.83 -24.50 4.60
N GLY A 38 0.00 -24.35 5.65
CA GLY A 38 -0.86 -23.17 5.88
C GLY A 38 -1.74 -22.60 4.77
N ALA A 39 -2.50 -23.41 4.02
CA ALA A 39 -3.46 -22.87 3.02
C ALA A 39 -4.51 -21.92 3.62
N ASP A 40 -4.76 -21.99 4.93
CA ASP A 40 -5.74 -21.17 5.64
C ASP A 40 -5.16 -19.85 6.20
N GLU A 41 -3.84 -19.65 6.13
CA GLU A 41 -3.20 -18.43 6.66
C GLU A 41 -3.40 -17.25 5.70
N PRO A 42 -3.88 -16.08 6.15
CA PRO A 42 -4.05 -14.89 5.31
C PRO A 42 -2.78 -14.50 4.54
N ALA A 43 -2.94 -14.08 3.29
CA ALA A 43 -1.80 -13.74 2.42
C ALA A 43 -0.90 -12.63 3.02
N LEU A 44 -1.48 -11.67 3.75
CA LEU A 44 -0.73 -10.61 4.46
C LEU A 44 0.17 -11.14 5.57
N GLU A 45 -0.20 -12.25 6.23
CA GLU A 45 0.62 -12.86 7.28
C GLU A 45 1.76 -13.68 6.67
N ARG A 46 1.54 -14.24 5.48
CA ARG A 46 2.43 -15.21 4.85
C ARG A 46 3.61 -14.59 4.12
N TRP A 47 3.37 -13.58 3.29
CA TRP A 47 4.35 -13.13 2.29
C TRP A 47 5.20 -11.94 2.71
N LEU A 48 5.04 -11.40 3.93
CA LEU A 48 5.74 -10.19 4.37
C LEU A 48 6.93 -10.55 5.27
N PRO A 49 8.19 -10.45 4.80
CA PRO A 49 9.35 -10.66 5.66
C PRO A 49 9.51 -9.50 6.66
N SER A 50 10.10 -9.79 7.83
CA SER A 50 10.54 -8.75 8.76
C SER A 50 11.72 -7.96 8.18
N GLU A 51 11.98 -6.76 8.70
CA GLU A 51 13.11 -5.95 8.24
C GLU A 51 14.45 -6.62 8.59
N ALA A 52 14.49 -7.30 9.74
CA ALA A 52 15.62 -8.12 10.14
C ALA A 52 15.90 -9.23 9.10
N ALA A 53 14.88 -9.80 8.47
CA ALA A 53 15.06 -10.77 7.38
C ALA A 53 15.69 -10.12 6.14
N PHE A 54 15.47 -8.83 5.90
CA PHE A 54 16.15 -8.06 4.86
C PHE A 54 17.51 -7.48 5.30
N GLY A 55 17.89 -7.64 6.56
CA GLY A 55 19.11 -7.05 7.11
C GLY A 55 19.08 -5.53 7.14
N VAL A 56 17.89 -4.92 7.24
CA VAL A 56 17.71 -3.48 7.36
C VAL A 56 17.10 -3.11 8.70
N ASP A 57 17.41 -1.91 9.17
CA ASP A 57 16.73 -1.29 10.30
C ASP A 57 15.75 -0.25 9.72
N GLY A 58 14.47 -0.40 9.98
CA GLY A 58 13.44 0.55 9.62
C GLY A 58 12.35 0.57 10.69
N GLU A 59 11.34 1.39 10.45
CA GLU A 59 10.18 1.47 11.35
C GLU A 59 8.88 1.49 10.56
N SER A 60 8.89 1.31 9.23
CA SER A 60 7.66 1.52 8.45
C SER A 60 7.44 0.51 7.35
N TYR A 61 6.18 0.09 7.22
CA TYR A 61 5.68 -0.74 6.14
C TYR A 61 4.42 -0.12 5.57
N PHE A 62 4.34 -0.08 4.25
CA PHE A 62 3.04 -0.04 3.58
C PHE A 62 2.73 -1.45 3.11
N LEU A 63 1.56 -1.97 3.44
CA LEU A 63 1.10 -3.30 3.03
C LEU A 63 -0.24 -3.17 2.33
N SER A 64 -0.46 -3.99 1.30
CA SER A 64 -1.75 -4.09 0.62
C SER A 64 -2.03 -5.53 0.24
N ARG A 65 -3.30 -5.90 0.27
CA ARG A 65 -3.84 -7.14 -0.27
C ARG A 65 -5.09 -6.83 -1.06
N LEU A 66 -5.20 -7.45 -2.23
CA LEU A 66 -6.38 -7.43 -3.08
C LEU A 66 -6.76 -8.86 -3.45
N ASP A 67 -8.02 -9.23 -3.22
CA ASP A 67 -8.67 -10.44 -3.69
C ASP A 67 -9.24 -10.17 -5.09
N VAL A 68 -8.41 -10.43 -6.09
CA VAL A 68 -8.71 -10.14 -7.50
C VAL A 68 -9.85 -11.03 -7.99
N ALA A 69 -9.93 -12.28 -7.53
CA ALA A 69 -11.05 -13.17 -7.85
C ALA A 69 -12.38 -12.55 -7.42
N THR A 70 -12.47 -12.01 -6.20
CA THR A 70 -13.68 -11.32 -5.73
C THR A 70 -14.04 -10.11 -6.59
N VAL A 71 -13.05 -9.33 -7.04
CA VAL A 71 -13.28 -8.19 -7.96
C VAL A 71 -13.84 -8.66 -9.30
N VAL A 72 -13.25 -9.70 -9.89
CA VAL A 72 -13.69 -10.27 -11.18
C VAL A 72 -15.07 -10.91 -11.06
N GLU A 73 -15.34 -11.65 -9.99
CA GLU A 73 -16.64 -12.27 -9.71
C GLU A 73 -17.77 -11.24 -9.52
N ASN A 74 -17.45 -10.05 -9.02
CA ASN A 74 -18.39 -8.97 -8.75
C ASN A 74 -18.25 -7.78 -9.71
N HIS A 75 -17.66 -7.98 -10.90
CA HIS A 75 -17.36 -6.90 -11.85
C HIS A 75 -18.59 -6.05 -12.24
N ASP A 76 -19.78 -6.64 -12.23
CA ASP A 76 -21.06 -6.02 -12.56
C ASP A 76 -21.54 -5.01 -11.51
N ARG A 77 -20.90 -4.97 -10.35
CA ARG A 77 -21.22 -4.09 -9.22
C ARG A 77 -20.36 -2.84 -9.18
N PHE A 78 -19.30 -2.81 -9.98
CA PHE A 78 -18.47 -1.64 -10.17
C PHE A 78 -18.93 -0.87 -11.41
N ASP A 79 -18.55 0.41 -11.48
CA ASP A 79 -18.65 1.14 -12.73
C ASP A 79 -17.83 0.41 -13.82
N ARG A 80 -18.44 0.26 -15.00
CA ARG A 80 -17.86 -0.53 -16.10
C ARG A 80 -16.52 0.05 -16.55
N GLU A 81 -16.44 1.37 -16.69
CA GLU A 81 -15.20 2.02 -17.14
C GLU A 81 -14.09 1.84 -16.11
N ARG A 82 -14.41 1.93 -14.82
CA ARG A 82 -13.44 1.65 -13.75
C ARG A 82 -12.96 0.21 -13.74
N TYR A 83 -13.86 -0.75 -13.95
CA TYR A 83 -13.47 -2.16 -14.06
C TYR A 83 -12.61 -2.42 -15.31
N GLU A 84 -12.97 -1.87 -16.46
CA GLU A 84 -12.16 -1.97 -17.69
C GLU A 84 -10.78 -1.34 -17.48
N ARG A 85 -10.69 -0.16 -16.86
CA ARG A 85 -9.42 0.47 -16.47
C ARG A 85 -8.61 -0.40 -15.51
N PHE A 86 -9.25 -1.09 -14.56
CA PHE A 86 -8.57 -2.03 -13.68
C PHE A 86 -7.98 -3.21 -14.45
N VAL A 87 -8.76 -3.83 -15.34
CA VAL A 87 -8.31 -4.94 -16.20
C VAL A 87 -7.16 -4.49 -17.10
N ASP A 88 -7.28 -3.33 -17.73
CA ASP A 88 -6.24 -2.76 -18.58
C ASP A 88 -4.97 -2.44 -17.77
N ALA A 89 -5.10 -1.76 -16.62
CA ALA A 89 -3.96 -1.41 -15.77
C ALA A 89 -3.26 -2.64 -15.17
N TYR A 90 -3.99 -3.74 -15.01
CA TYR A 90 -3.46 -5.04 -14.61
C TYR A 90 -2.74 -5.73 -15.77
N GLY A 91 -3.33 -5.71 -16.98
CA GLY A 91 -2.80 -6.36 -18.18
C GLY A 91 -1.64 -5.62 -18.85
N ASP A 92 -1.55 -4.30 -18.70
CA ASP A 92 -0.45 -3.48 -19.22
C ASP A 92 0.88 -3.74 -18.46
N ASP A 93 0.77 -4.31 -17.25
CA ASP A 93 1.91 -4.81 -16.51
C ASP A 93 2.28 -6.22 -17.01
N SER A 94 3.13 -6.27 -18.04
CA SER A 94 3.62 -7.52 -18.66
C SER A 94 4.17 -8.55 -17.67
N LEU A 95 4.46 -8.17 -16.42
CA LEU A 95 4.95 -9.05 -15.38
C LEU A 95 3.87 -9.98 -14.79
N ARG A 96 2.58 -9.73 -15.05
CA ARG A 96 1.48 -10.41 -14.36
C ARG A 96 0.78 -11.45 -15.24
N PRO A 97 0.29 -12.55 -14.64
CA PRO A 97 -0.63 -13.46 -15.31
C PRO A 97 -1.95 -12.76 -15.71
N PRO A 98 -2.75 -13.33 -16.62
CA PRO A 98 -4.08 -12.83 -16.96
C PRO A 98 -4.95 -12.61 -15.70
N VAL A 99 -5.65 -11.48 -15.63
CA VAL A 99 -6.41 -11.07 -14.43
C VAL A 99 -7.45 -12.10 -13.97
N ASP A 100 -8.06 -12.83 -14.90
CA ASP A 100 -9.07 -13.87 -14.64
C ASP A 100 -8.50 -15.17 -14.05
N THR A 101 -7.17 -15.30 -14.02
CA THR A 101 -6.46 -16.43 -13.41
C THR A 101 -5.85 -16.08 -12.05
N VAL A 102 -5.91 -14.82 -11.63
CA VAL A 102 -5.34 -14.32 -10.38
C VAL A 102 -6.40 -14.33 -9.29
N GLU A 103 -6.07 -14.96 -8.16
CA GLU A 103 -6.94 -15.01 -6.98
C GLU A 103 -6.61 -13.86 -6.03
N THR A 104 -5.34 -13.68 -5.68
CA THR A 104 -4.92 -12.63 -4.76
C THR A 104 -3.61 -11.98 -5.18
N VAL A 105 -3.49 -10.70 -4.84
CA VAL A 105 -2.26 -9.92 -4.95
C VAL A 105 -1.94 -9.33 -3.59
N THR A 106 -0.73 -9.58 -3.10
CA THR A 106 -0.17 -8.95 -1.91
C THR A 106 0.99 -8.07 -2.35
N THR A 107 1.00 -6.82 -1.91
CA THR A 107 2.13 -5.91 -2.11
C THR A 107 2.59 -5.33 -0.81
N ALA A 108 3.87 -4.99 -0.74
CA ALA A 108 4.38 -4.16 0.34
C ALA A 108 5.44 -3.20 -0.17
N ILE A 109 5.56 -2.04 0.47
CA ILE A 109 6.67 -1.13 0.29
C ILE A 109 7.44 -1.15 1.60
N VAL A 110 8.72 -1.46 1.51
CA VAL A 110 9.65 -1.53 2.64
C VAL A 110 10.70 -0.44 2.42
N PRO A 111 10.49 0.78 2.95
CA PRO A 111 11.39 1.90 2.71
C PRO A 111 12.82 1.64 3.16
N GLY A 112 13.02 0.94 4.29
CA GLY A 112 14.36 0.56 4.78
C GLY A 112 15.14 -0.30 3.78
N ALA A 113 14.44 -1.20 3.07
CA ALA A 113 15.02 -2.02 2.01
C ALA A 113 14.98 -1.35 0.62
N GLN A 114 14.40 -0.16 0.50
CA GLN A 114 14.12 0.52 -0.77
C GLN A 114 13.50 -0.43 -1.80
N ALA A 115 12.53 -1.23 -1.35
CA ALA A 115 11.97 -2.34 -2.11
C ALA A 115 10.45 -2.26 -2.15
N THR A 116 9.89 -2.59 -3.32
CA THR A 116 8.48 -2.95 -3.45
C THR A 116 8.41 -4.46 -3.62
N LEU A 117 7.62 -5.12 -2.79
CA LEU A 117 7.39 -6.55 -2.83
C LEU A 117 6.06 -6.83 -3.54
N LEU A 118 6.00 -7.93 -4.27
CA LEU A 118 4.81 -8.41 -4.96
C LEU A 118 4.72 -9.93 -4.77
N ALA A 119 3.58 -10.41 -4.31
CA ALA A 119 3.21 -11.82 -4.35
C ALA A 119 1.83 -11.96 -5.01
N VAL A 120 1.75 -12.76 -6.06
CA VAL A 120 0.54 -13.04 -6.82
C VAL A 120 0.25 -14.53 -6.69
N GLU A 121 -0.95 -14.86 -6.23
CA GLU A 121 -1.44 -16.24 -6.10
C GLU A 121 -2.66 -16.44 -6.99
N GLY A 122 -2.79 -17.62 -7.61
CA GLY A 122 -3.93 -17.93 -8.46
C GLY A 122 -3.89 -19.31 -9.10
N SER A 123 -4.66 -19.46 -10.16
CA SER A 123 -4.79 -20.70 -10.95
C SER A 123 -4.03 -20.65 -12.28
N PHE A 124 -3.22 -19.62 -12.50
CA PHE A 124 -2.37 -19.51 -13.70
C PHE A 124 -1.30 -20.60 -13.75
N SER A 125 -0.98 -21.03 -14.98
CA SER A 125 0.14 -21.92 -15.21
C SER A 125 1.46 -21.19 -14.98
N ARG A 126 2.46 -21.96 -14.55
CA ARG A 126 3.85 -21.46 -14.47
C ARG A 126 4.29 -20.82 -15.78
N GLU A 127 3.97 -21.41 -16.94
CA GLU A 127 4.37 -20.90 -18.25
C GLU A 127 3.82 -19.49 -18.53
N ALA A 128 2.55 -19.21 -18.17
CA ALA A 128 1.96 -17.89 -18.36
C ALA A 128 2.70 -16.80 -17.56
N ALA A 129 3.10 -17.12 -16.32
CA ALA A 129 3.89 -16.22 -15.49
C ALA A 129 5.34 -16.05 -16.01
N VAL A 130 5.96 -17.12 -16.50
CA VAL A 130 7.30 -17.07 -17.12
C VAL A 130 7.29 -16.21 -18.39
N ASP A 131 6.30 -16.36 -19.25
CA ASP A 131 6.16 -15.56 -20.47
C ASP A 131 6.07 -14.07 -20.14
N GLY A 132 5.34 -13.70 -19.08
CA GLY A 132 5.27 -12.32 -18.62
C GLY A 132 6.60 -11.78 -18.10
N VAL A 133 7.24 -12.51 -17.18
CA VAL A 133 8.53 -12.13 -16.59
C VAL A 133 9.65 -12.02 -17.63
N THR A 134 9.71 -12.94 -18.58
CA THR A 134 10.72 -12.93 -19.66
C THR A 134 10.39 -11.92 -20.76
N GLY A 135 9.10 -11.71 -21.07
CA GLY A 135 8.64 -10.65 -21.97
C GLY A 135 8.99 -9.25 -21.48
N ALA A 136 9.09 -9.06 -20.16
CA ALA A 136 9.57 -7.83 -19.54
C ALA A 136 11.11 -7.65 -19.58
N GLY A 137 11.85 -8.61 -20.14
CA GLY A 137 13.29 -8.56 -20.32
C GLY A 137 14.11 -9.20 -19.20
N ASN A 138 13.49 -9.95 -18.28
CA ASN A 138 14.23 -10.69 -17.25
C ASN A 138 14.73 -12.04 -17.79
N GLU A 139 15.90 -12.46 -17.32
CA GLU A 139 16.53 -13.72 -17.70
C GLU A 139 16.55 -14.70 -16.52
N ARG A 140 16.48 -16.00 -16.82
CA ARG A 140 16.52 -17.05 -15.79
C ARG A 140 17.88 -17.06 -15.07
N THR A 141 17.87 -16.92 -13.75
CA THR A 141 19.08 -16.91 -12.90
C THR A 141 19.32 -18.23 -12.16
N GLY A 142 18.29 -19.06 -11.97
CA GLY A 142 18.43 -20.35 -11.29
C GLY A 142 17.11 -20.88 -10.73
N ASP A 143 17.20 -21.62 -9.63
CA ASP A 143 16.06 -22.16 -8.90
C ASP A 143 16.25 -21.86 -7.40
N HIS A 144 15.17 -21.49 -6.69
CA HIS A 144 15.18 -21.27 -5.25
C HIS A 144 13.91 -21.84 -4.61
N ALA A 145 14.06 -22.75 -3.65
CA ALA A 145 12.95 -23.30 -2.86
C ALA A 145 11.73 -23.83 -3.69
N GLY A 146 11.98 -24.33 -4.90
CA GLY A 146 10.95 -24.82 -5.83
C GLY A 146 10.37 -23.78 -6.79
N TYR A 147 10.92 -22.56 -6.79
CA TYR A 147 10.62 -21.50 -7.75
C TYR A 147 11.73 -21.41 -8.79
N GLU A 148 11.36 -21.16 -10.04
CA GLU A 148 12.29 -20.77 -11.08
C GLU A 148 12.55 -19.27 -10.96
N MET A 149 13.82 -18.88 -10.81
CA MET A 149 14.23 -17.50 -10.55
C MET A 149 14.61 -16.79 -11.84
N TYR A 150 14.20 -15.52 -11.95
CA TYR A 150 14.46 -14.61 -13.05
C TYR A 150 14.89 -13.25 -12.53
N ALA A 151 15.83 -12.58 -13.19
CA ALA A 151 16.23 -11.22 -12.86
C ALA A 151 16.60 -10.41 -14.11
N GLY A 152 16.46 -9.09 -14.03
CA GLY A 152 16.81 -8.15 -15.10
C GLY A 152 16.54 -6.70 -14.68
N ASP A 153 16.45 -5.80 -15.66
CA ASP A 153 16.25 -4.36 -15.41
C ASP A 153 14.93 -4.04 -14.71
N ARG A 154 13.98 -4.98 -14.70
CA ARG A 154 12.66 -4.84 -14.07
C ARG A 154 12.61 -5.39 -12.64
N GLY A 155 13.72 -5.91 -12.11
CA GLY A 155 13.79 -6.52 -10.77
C GLY A 155 14.06 -8.02 -10.83
N ALA A 156 13.68 -8.74 -9.77
CA ALA A 156 13.80 -10.19 -9.71
C ALA A 156 12.49 -10.86 -9.29
N PHE A 157 12.26 -12.06 -9.81
CA PHE A 157 11.00 -12.78 -9.73
C PHE A 157 11.26 -14.27 -9.56
N GLY A 158 10.53 -14.91 -8.65
CA GLY A 158 10.42 -16.36 -8.55
C GLY A 158 9.06 -16.82 -9.02
N VAL A 159 9.04 -17.81 -9.92
CA VAL A 159 7.81 -18.33 -10.54
C VAL A 159 7.65 -19.81 -10.25
N ARG A 160 6.45 -20.21 -9.85
CA ARG A 160 5.99 -21.61 -9.83
C ARG A 160 4.52 -21.69 -10.25
N GLU A 161 3.98 -22.89 -10.31
CA GLU A 161 2.56 -23.09 -10.60
C GLU A 161 1.67 -22.31 -9.61
N GLY A 162 0.81 -21.43 -10.13
CA GLY A 162 -0.11 -20.62 -9.34
C GLY A 162 0.52 -19.62 -8.37
N THR A 163 1.83 -19.36 -8.45
CA THR A 163 2.47 -18.34 -7.60
C THR A 163 3.59 -17.61 -8.35
N LEU A 164 3.54 -16.28 -8.32
CA LEU A 164 4.61 -15.39 -8.74
C LEU A 164 4.99 -14.50 -7.56
N VAL A 165 6.26 -14.47 -7.20
CA VAL A 165 6.81 -13.58 -6.17
C VAL A 165 7.86 -12.71 -6.83
N GLY A 166 7.93 -11.43 -6.50
CA GLY A 166 8.97 -10.58 -7.04
C GLY A 166 9.20 -9.28 -6.29
N VAL A 167 10.29 -8.64 -6.65
CA VAL A 167 10.70 -7.33 -6.14
C VAL A 167 10.86 -6.41 -7.36
N PRO A 168 9.75 -5.85 -7.89
CA PRO A 168 9.80 -4.95 -9.02
C PRO A 168 10.51 -3.66 -8.61
N SER A 169 11.67 -3.39 -9.20
CA SER A 169 12.49 -2.21 -8.94
C SER A 169 13.02 -2.10 -7.49
N THR A 170 14.34 -2.07 -7.35
CA THR A 170 15.02 -1.75 -6.09
C THR A 170 16.37 -1.09 -6.40
N ARG A 171 16.93 -0.37 -5.43
CA ARG A 171 18.34 0.07 -5.48
C ARG A 171 19.32 -1.00 -5.00
N GLY A 172 18.82 -2.14 -4.49
CA GLY A 172 19.60 -3.23 -3.92
C GLY A 172 19.62 -4.51 -4.76
N ASP A 173 20.02 -5.61 -4.14
CA ASP A 173 20.04 -6.94 -4.75
C ASP A 173 18.60 -7.51 -4.80
N ALA A 174 17.91 -7.25 -5.91
CA ALA A 174 16.53 -7.70 -6.12
C ALA A 174 16.38 -9.22 -5.99
N ASP A 175 17.39 -10.00 -6.41
CA ASP A 175 17.34 -11.46 -6.42
C ASP A 175 17.39 -12.01 -4.99
N GLU A 176 18.28 -11.48 -4.14
CA GLU A 176 18.32 -11.81 -2.71
C GLU A 176 17.03 -11.43 -1.99
N LEU A 177 16.48 -10.24 -2.26
CA LEU A 177 15.22 -9.79 -1.68
C LEU A 177 14.04 -10.70 -2.10
N ALA A 178 13.95 -11.07 -3.39
CA ALA A 178 12.89 -11.97 -3.88
C ALA A 178 12.97 -13.36 -3.24
N ARG A 179 14.18 -13.89 -3.04
CA ARG A 179 14.39 -15.15 -2.30
C ARG A 179 13.94 -15.04 -0.85
N THR A 180 14.21 -13.91 -0.20
CA THR A 180 13.77 -13.65 1.18
C THR A 180 12.24 -13.63 1.30
N VAL A 181 11.53 -13.04 0.32
CA VAL A 181 10.06 -13.09 0.26
C VAL A 181 9.53 -14.51 0.09
N ILE A 182 10.18 -15.31 -0.78
CA ILE A 182 9.84 -16.74 -0.94
C ILE A 182 10.05 -17.51 0.37
N ASP A 183 11.15 -17.27 1.07
CA ASP A 183 11.49 -17.94 2.32
C ASP A 183 10.50 -17.54 3.43
N ALA A 184 10.08 -16.28 3.50
CA ALA A 184 9.01 -15.85 4.42
C ALA A 184 7.69 -16.55 4.07
N GLY A 185 7.35 -16.66 2.79
CA GLY A 185 6.19 -17.39 2.30
C GLY A 185 6.14 -18.85 2.77
N ARG A 186 7.31 -19.47 2.90
CA ARG A 186 7.51 -20.84 3.40
C ARG A 186 7.65 -20.95 4.92
N GLY A 187 7.76 -19.82 5.62
CA GLY A 187 8.03 -19.76 7.06
C GLY A 187 9.49 -20.08 7.43
N GLU A 188 10.40 -19.98 6.46
CA GLU A 188 11.84 -20.21 6.62
C GLU A 188 12.60 -18.90 6.94
N ALA A 189 12.03 -17.75 6.57
CA ALA A 189 12.44 -16.42 7.04
C ALA A 189 11.44 -15.85 8.05
N GLU A 190 11.91 -14.99 8.94
CA GLU A 190 11.07 -14.33 9.93
C GLU A 190 10.05 -13.41 9.23
N ARG A 191 8.78 -13.57 9.57
CA ARG A 191 7.66 -12.79 9.02
C ARG A 191 7.43 -11.54 9.85
N LEU A 192 6.97 -10.47 9.21
CA LEU A 192 6.64 -9.20 9.84
C LEU A 192 5.72 -9.39 11.05
N VAL A 193 4.60 -10.09 10.88
CA VAL A 193 3.61 -10.35 11.95
C VAL A 193 4.14 -11.27 13.07
N ALA A 194 5.27 -11.95 12.87
CA ALA A 194 5.91 -12.75 13.92
C ALA A 194 7.00 -11.96 14.66
N ALA A 195 7.60 -10.98 14.00
CA ALA A 195 8.64 -10.12 14.54
C ALA A 195 8.09 -8.89 15.29
N ASP A 196 6.92 -8.40 14.87
CA ASP A 196 6.33 -7.14 15.32
C ASP A 196 4.87 -7.34 15.78
N ASP A 197 4.65 -7.13 17.09
CA ASP A 197 3.34 -7.25 17.74
C ASP A 197 2.31 -6.23 17.20
N ASP A 198 2.77 -5.06 16.76
CA ASP A 198 1.91 -4.00 16.20
C ASP A 198 1.49 -4.34 14.79
N ALA A 199 2.41 -4.89 13.99
CA ALA A 199 2.10 -5.44 12.69
C ALA A 199 1.07 -6.59 12.79
N ALA A 200 1.29 -7.53 13.72
CA ALA A 200 0.37 -8.63 13.96
C ALA A 200 -1.04 -8.12 14.31
N ARG A 201 -1.11 -7.15 15.24
CA ARG A 201 -2.38 -6.56 15.69
C ARG A 201 -3.09 -5.78 14.57
N LEU A 202 -2.35 -5.05 13.74
CA LEU A 202 -2.94 -4.33 12.60
C LEU A 202 -3.49 -5.32 11.56
N VAL A 203 -2.72 -6.33 11.18
CA VAL A 203 -3.15 -7.34 10.19
C VAL A 203 -4.37 -8.12 10.70
N GLU A 204 -4.38 -8.53 11.97
CA GLU A 204 -5.53 -9.17 12.61
C GLU A 204 -6.78 -8.25 12.56
N ALA A 205 -6.60 -6.96 12.85
CA ALA A 205 -7.69 -6.01 12.82
C ALA A 205 -8.21 -5.74 11.39
N LEU A 206 -7.35 -5.68 10.38
CA LEU A 206 -7.81 -5.55 8.98
C LEU A 206 -8.62 -6.79 8.54
N GLY A 207 -8.21 -7.98 9.01
CA GLY A 207 -8.91 -9.23 8.74
C GLY A 207 -8.85 -9.65 7.27
N SER A 208 -9.80 -10.49 6.85
CA SER A 208 -9.81 -11.13 5.52
C SER A 208 -10.77 -10.46 4.52
N GLY A 209 -10.89 -9.13 4.55
CA GLY A 209 -11.67 -8.41 3.53
C GLY A 209 -11.15 -8.67 2.12
N PHE A 210 -11.94 -8.32 1.10
CA PHE A 210 -11.51 -8.49 -0.30
C PHE A 210 -10.40 -7.50 -0.66
N ALA A 211 -10.31 -6.37 0.03
CA ALA A 211 -9.18 -5.47 -0.04
C ALA A 211 -8.76 -5.06 1.37
N ALA A 212 -7.46 -4.96 1.61
CA ALA A 212 -6.90 -4.44 2.85
C ALA A 212 -5.64 -3.64 2.53
N VAL A 213 -5.52 -2.45 3.09
CA VAL A 213 -4.33 -1.60 3.00
C VAL A 213 -3.95 -1.19 4.41
N GLY A 214 -2.67 -1.26 4.74
CA GLY A 214 -2.15 -0.88 6.05
C GLY A 214 -0.86 -0.09 5.92
N LEU A 215 -0.65 0.78 6.90
CA LEU A 215 0.57 1.51 7.14
C LEU A 215 0.99 1.24 8.59
N LEU A 216 2.25 0.85 8.77
CA LEU A 216 2.91 0.74 10.06
C LEU A 216 4.03 1.77 10.11
N GLY A 217 4.27 2.32 11.30
CA GLY A 217 5.41 3.18 11.59
C GLY A 217 5.09 4.64 11.84
N PRO A 218 6.05 5.40 12.40
CA PRO A 218 5.93 6.82 12.67
C PRO A 218 6.05 7.59 11.37
N ARG A 219 5.00 7.60 10.55
CA ARG A 219 4.80 8.69 9.60
C ARG A 219 3.94 9.75 10.27
N ASN A 220 4.08 10.98 9.80
CA ASN A 220 3.14 12.06 10.05
C ASN A 220 1.80 11.67 9.41
N VAL A 221 1.11 10.70 10.01
CA VAL A 221 -0.31 10.47 9.73
C VAL A 221 -0.98 11.77 10.10
N ASP A 222 -1.77 12.30 9.17
CA ASP A 222 -2.32 13.64 9.21
C ASP A 222 -2.77 14.08 10.61
N GLN A 223 -2.54 15.36 10.93
CA GLN A 223 -2.87 15.94 12.25
C GLN A 223 -4.30 15.66 12.71
N ALA A 224 -5.21 15.37 11.76
CA ALA A 224 -6.59 15.00 12.04
C ALA A 224 -6.74 13.75 12.95
N TYR A 225 -5.77 12.83 12.93
CA TYR A 225 -5.76 11.61 13.75
C TYR A 225 -4.71 11.66 14.88
N ASP A 226 -3.97 12.77 14.96
CA ASP A 226 -2.77 12.95 15.77
C ASP A 226 -3.09 13.17 17.25
N SER A 227 -3.13 12.05 17.97
CA SER A 227 -3.00 12.02 19.43
C SER A 227 -1.58 11.69 19.87
N GLY A 228 -0.57 11.86 19.00
CA GLY A 228 0.84 11.57 19.29
C GLY A 228 1.15 10.10 19.61
N SER A 229 0.20 9.20 19.39
CA SER A 229 0.28 7.79 19.80
C SER A 229 -0.11 6.82 18.69
N LEU A 230 -0.42 7.28 17.46
CA LEU A 230 -0.76 6.37 16.37
C LEU A 230 0.51 5.70 15.82
N VAL A 231 0.56 4.37 15.85
CA VAL A 231 1.69 3.55 15.34
C VAL A 231 1.35 2.79 14.07
N GLY A 232 0.07 2.74 13.71
CA GLY A 232 -0.38 2.18 12.46
C GLY A 232 -1.81 2.55 12.13
N MET A 233 -2.15 2.46 10.85
CA MET A 233 -3.51 2.66 10.37
C MET A 233 -3.76 1.78 9.16
N GLY A 234 -5.01 1.55 8.82
CA GLY A 234 -5.34 0.87 7.60
C GLY A 234 -6.82 0.91 7.29
N ARG A 235 -7.17 0.34 6.15
CA ARG A 235 -8.55 0.15 5.73
C ARG A 235 -8.75 -1.25 5.19
N ALA A 236 -9.90 -1.84 5.46
CA ALA A 236 -10.34 -3.08 4.85
C ALA A 236 -11.73 -2.90 4.24
N VAL A 237 -11.96 -3.50 3.08
CA VAL A 237 -13.25 -3.45 2.39
C VAL A 237 -13.81 -4.86 2.25
N ARG A 238 -15.11 -5.02 2.52
CA ARG A 238 -15.86 -6.26 2.29
C ARG A 238 -17.04 -5.98 1.37
N LEU A 239 -17.20 -6.79 0.32
CA LEU A 239 -18.41 -6.75 -0.48
C LEU A 239 -19.52 -7.54 0.22
N THR A 240 -20.65 -6.90 0.43
CA THR A 240 -21.90 -7.53 0.89
C THR A 240 -22.85 -7.70 -0.30
N ALA A 241 -24.03 -8.31 -0.13
CA ALA A 241 -24.97 -8.52 -1.23
C ALA A 241 -25.45 -7.23 -1.93
N ASP A 242 -25.45 -6.09 -1.22
CA ASP A 242 -26.01 -4.82 -1.71
C ASP A 242 -25.07 -3.62 -1.60
N ALA A 243 -23.99 -3.71 -0.80
CA ALA A 243 -23.10 -2.60 -0.49
C ALA A 243 -21.64 -3.05 -0.29
N ALA A 244 -20.73 -2.09 -0.14
CA ALA A 244 -19.40 -2.31 0.40
C ALA A 244 -19.37 -1.88 1.87
N GLU A 245 -18.87 -2.74 2.76
CA GLU A 245 -18.55 -2.38 4.14
C GLU A 245 -17.07 -1.96 4.19
N LEU A 246 -16.81 -0.77 4.70
CA LEU A 246 -15.47 -0.22 4.93
C LEU A 246 -15.18 -0.21 6.42
N ASP A 247 -14.08 -0.85 6.79
CA ASP A 247 -13.46 -0.72 8.10
C ASP A 247 -12.22 0.17 7.99
N LEU A 248 -12.20 1.27 8.74
CA LEU A 248 -10.99 2.04 9.02
C LEU A 248 -10.44 1.59 10.37
N VAL A 249 -9.17 1.22 10.40
CA VAL A 249 -8.48 0.66 11.57
C VAL A 249 -7.37 1.62 11.97
N PHE A 250 -7.33 1.97 13.26
CA PHE A 250 -6.33 2.85 13.83
C PHE A 250 -5.69 2.13 15.01
N LEU A 251 -4.37 1.97 14.96
CA LEU A 251 -3.57 1.28 15.97
C LEU A 251 -2.73 2.31 16.73
N TYR A 252 -2.94 2.37 18.03
CA TYR A 252 -2.25 3.27 18.94
C TYR A 252 -1.13 2.54 19.69
N ASP A 253 -0.12 3.26 20.21
CA ASP A 253 0.97 2.75 21.04
C ASP A 253 0.44 2.25 22.39
N ASP A 254 -0.56 2.94 22.94
CA ASP A 254 -1.22 2.58 24.19
C ASP A 254 -2.75 2.60 24.07
N ALA A 255 -3.41 1.98 25.05
CA ALA A 255 -4.86 1.88 25.11
C ALA A 255 -5.53 3.05 25.86
N GLU A 256 -4.77 3.84 26.65
CA GLU A 256 -5.31 4.89 27.52
C GLU A 256 -5.73 6.14 26.74
N GLY A 257 -5.23 6.32 25.51
CA GLY A 257 -5.58 7.43 24.60
C GLY A 257 -6.64 7.13 23.53
N VAL A 258 -7.17 5.91 23.45
CA VAL A 258 -8.04 5.51 22.33
C VAL A 258 -9.46 6.03 22.51
N ASP A 259 -9.82 7.09 21.80
CA ASP A 259 -11.17 7.66 21.75
C ASP A 259 -11.89 7.28 20.44
N PRO A 260 -12.78 6.28 20.43
CA PRO A 260 -13.47 5.86 19.22
C PRO A 260 -14.40 6.95 18.65
N ASP A 261 -14.92 7.88 19.46
CA ASP A 261 -15.76 8.97 18.97
C ASP A 261 -14.93 10.05 18.27
N ALA A 262 -13.73 10.34 18.77
CA ALA A 262 -12.80 11.24 18.09
C ALA A 262 -12.37 10.68 16.73
N VAL A 263 -12.01 9.39 16.68
CA VAL A 263 -11.65 8.70 15.43
C VAL A 263 -12.83 8.65 14.46
N ARG A 264 -14.04 8.42 14.96
CA ARG A 264 -15.26 8.48 14.16
C ARG A 264 -15.44 9.86 13.53
N SER A 265 -15.32 10.93 14.34
CA SER A 265 -15.44 12.31 13.87
C SER A 265 -14.41 12.59 12.79
N ALA A 266 -13.13 12.29 13.06
CA ALA A 266 -12.06 12.48 12.09
C ALA A 266 -12.33 11.76 10.77
N ALA A 267 -12.75 10.49 10.83
CA ALA A 267 -13.07 9.71 9.63
C ALA A 267 -14.28 10.24 8.84
N THR A 268 -15.27 10.83 9.51
CA THR A 268 -16.46 11.40 8.83
C THR A 268 -16.27 12.86 8.40
N ASP A 269 -15.36 13.58 9.03
CA ASP A 269 -15.02 14.96 8.73
C ASP A 269 -13.90 15.05 7.67
N ASP A 270 -13.18 13.94 7.42
CA ASP A 270 -12.19 13.81 6.36
C ASP A 270 -12.82 14.14 4.99
N PRO A 271 -12.33 15.17 4.27
CA PRO A 271 -12.89 15.55 2.99
C PRO A 271 -12.92 14.44 1.94
N SER A 272 -12.05 13.42 2.05
CA SER A 272 -12.08 12.24 1.16
C SER A 272 -13.25 11.29 1.42
N MET A 273 -13.81 11.31 2.63
CA MET A 273 -14.85 10.38 3.09
C MET A 273 -16.16 11.09 3.47
N ALA A 274 -16.14 12.41 3.62
CA ALA A 274 -17.25 13.22 4.09
C ALA A 274 -18.50 13.01 3.22
N GLY A 275 -19.58 12.57 3.86
CA GLY A 275 -20.87 12.32 3.22
C GLY A 275 -20.98 11.02 2.42
N GLN A 276 -19.91 10.22 2.33
CA GLN A 276 -19.93 8.95 1.58
C GLN A 276 -20.33 7.75 2.44
N LEU A 277 -19.84 7.71 3.68
CA LEU A 277 -20.13 6.62 4.60
C LEU A 277 -21.56 6.71 5.17
N ARG A 278 -22.30 5.61 5.06
CA ARG A 278 -23.58 5.39 5.74
C ARG A 278 -23.40 4.47 6.94
N ASP A 279 -24.35 4.56 7.87
CA ASP A 279 -24.42 3.68 9.05
C ASP A 279 -23.10 3.59 9.84
N VAL A 280 -22.43 4.75 9.98
CA VAL A 280 -21.11 4.85 10.60
C VAL A 280 -21.19 4.53 12.09
N SER A 281 -20.37 3.57 12.51
CA SER A 281 -20.17 3.22 13.91
C SER A 281 -18.68 3.22 14.22
N ALA A 282 -18.33 3.43 15.49
CA ALA A 282 -16.97 3.29 15.95
C ALA A 282 -16.91 2.46 17.23
N SER A 283 -15.81 1.73 17.36
CA SER A 283 -15.53 0.87 18.50
C SER A 283 -14.04 0.86 18.80
N SER A 284 -13.67 0.45 20.01
CA SER A 284 -12.28 0.22 20.37
C SER A 284 -12.12 -1.09 21.13
N SER A 285 -10.94 -1.69 20.98
CA SER A 285 -10.52 -2.91 21.69
C SER A 285 -9.03 -2.82 22.02
N GLY A 286 -8.73 -2.46 23.27
CA GLY A 286 -7.35 -2.18 23.69
C GLY A 286 -6.76 -1.02 22.89
N ARG A 287 -5.69 -1.30 22.15
CA ARG A 287 -4.92 -0.34 21.32
C ARG A 287 -5.55 -0.06 19.95
N VAL A 288 -6.63 -0.72 19.58
CA VAL A 288 -7.24 -0.61 18.25
C VAL A 288 -8.54 0.19 18.35
N ALA A 289 -8.67 1.28 17.59
CA ALA A 289 -9.96 1.86 17.23
C ALA A 289 -10.36 1.40 15.83
N ARG A 290 -11.65 1.15 15.64
CA ARG A 290 -12.25 0.79 14.34
C ARG A 290 -13.43 1.70 14.08
N VAL A 291 -13.48 2.28 12.88
CA VAL A 291 -14.67 2.93 12.32
C VAL A 291 -15.20 2.03 11.20
N THR A 292 -16.45 1.62 11.30
CA THR A 292 -17.12 0.80 10.28
C THR A 292 -18.22 1.63 9.64
N GLY A 293 -18.30 1.64 8.32
CA GLY A 293 -19.36 2.30 7.56
C GLY A 293 -19.66 1.55 6.25
N HIS A 294 -20.73 1.96 5.58
CA HIS A 294 -21.18 1.37 4.32
C HIS A 294 -21.07 2.38 3.17
N LEU A 295 -20.65 1.90 2.00
CA LEU A 295 -20.58 2.61 0.72
C LEU A 295 -21.39 1.84 -0.31
N ASP A 296 -21.85 2.52 -1.36
CA ASP A 296 -22.25 1.84 -2.58
C ASP A 296 -21.00 1.30 -3.31
N ALA A 297 -21.12 0.13 -3.95
CA ALA A 297 -19.97 -0.52 -4.59
C ALA A 297 -19.42 0.31 -5.78
N ASP A 298 -20.26 1.14 -6.41
CA ASP A 298 -19.88 2.08 -7.46
C ASP A 298 -19.10 3.30 -6.93
N GLN A 299 -19.06 3.52 -5.61
CA GLN A 299 -18.18 4.52 -4.98
C GLN A 299 -16.77 3.97 -4.77
N LEU A 300 -16.51 2.68 -5.00
CA LEU A 300 -15.17 2.13 -4.93
C LEU A 300 -14.36 2.51 -6.18
N THR A 301 -13.09 2.83 -5.98
CA THR A 301 -12.10 2.92 -7.04
C THR A 301 -11.25 1.66 -7.02
N LEU A 302 -11.12 1.02 -8.18
CA LEU A 302 -10.25 -0.14 -8.37
C LEU A 302 -8.89 0.35 -8.85
N GLU A 303 -7.86 0.16 -8.04
CA GLU A 303 -6.48 0.43 -8.39
C GLU A 303 -5.74 -0.88 -8.65
N ARG A 304 -4.55 -0.79 -9.26
CA ARG A 304 -3.76 -1.97 -9.65
C ARG A 304 -3.51 -2.96 -8.51
N ASN A 305 -3.34 -2.47 -7.27
CA ASN A 305 -2.96 -3.27 -6.10
C ASN A 305 -3.84 -3.00 -4.88
N SER A 306 -4.88 -2.18 -5.02
CA SER A 306 -5.60 -1.61 -3.89
C SER A 306 -7.02 -1.24 -4.30
N VAL A 307 -7.85 -0.97 -3.30
CA VAL A 307 -9.16 -0.36 -3.48
C VAL A 307 -9.18 0.96 -2.74
N GLY A 308 -9.65 2.00 -3.41
CA GLY A 308 -9.91 3.32 -2.86
C GLY A 308 -11.39 3.62 -2.78
N VAL A 309 -11.69 4.81 -2.25
CA VAL A 309 -13.02 5.39 -2.19
C VAL A 309 -13.00 6.61 -3.12
N ALA A 310 -13.91 6.66 -4.08
CA ALA A 310 -14.00 7.74 -5.06
C ALA A 310 -14.38 9.04 -4.33
N ARG A 311 -13.67 10.14 -4.59
CA ARG A 311 -13.82 11.36 -3.77
C ARG A 311 -15.15 12.10 -3.97
N ASP A 312 -15.98 11.74 -4.94
CA ASP A 312 -17.34 12.26 -5.12
C ASP A 312 -18.25 11.21 -5.76
N GLY A 313 -19.47 11.04 -5.22
CA GLY A 313 -20.53 10.21 -5.80
C GLY A 313 -21.11 10.74 -7.12
N ASN A 314 -20.43 11.70 -7.77
CA ASN A 314 -20.71 12.14 -9.12
C ASN A 314 -19.63 11.56 -10.03
N GLY A 315 -20.00 10.52 -10.78
CA GLY A 315 -19.17 9.91 -11.80
C GLY A 315 -18.50 10.93 -12.74
N ASP A 316 -17.40 10.48 -13.33
CA ASP A 316 -16.73 11.09 -14.48
C ASP A 316 -15.91 12.36 -14.23
N GLY A 317 -15.62 12.71 -12.98
CA GLY A 317 -14.50 13.60 -12.70
C GLY A 317 -13.21 12.87 -13.04
N ASP A 318 -12.62 13.11 -14.21
CA ASP A 318 -11.21 12.83 -14.44
C ASP A 318 -10.43 13.28 -13.20
N PRO A 319 -9.44 12.49 -12.71
CA PRO A 319 -8.61 12.92 -11.58
C PRO A 319 -8.17 14.35 -11.87
N PRO A 320 -8.31 15.27 -10.90
CA PRO A 320 -8.15 16.69 -11.19
C PRO A 320 -6.79 16.86 -11.89
N THR A 321 -6.82 17.39 -13.11
CA THR A 321 -5.59 17.63 -13.86
C THR A 321 -5.03 18.97 -13.39
N PRO A 322 -3.70 19.07 -13.18
CA PRO A 322 -3.10 20.35 -12.86
C PRO A 322 -3.42 21.36 -13.96
N PRO A 323 -3.53 22.65 -13.62
CA PRO A 323 -3.57 23.72 -14.62
C PRO A 323 -2.45 23.55 -15.67
N GLU A 324 -2.78 23.70 -16.95
CA GLU A 324 -1.79 23.58 -18.03
C GLU A 324 -0.84 24.79 -18.00
N ALA A 325 0.31 24.64 -17.35
CA ALA A 325 1.30 25.68 -17.16
C ALA A 325 2.71 25.23 -17.57
N SER A 326 3.58 26.22 -17.81
CA SER A 326 5.00 26.02 -18.07
C SER A 326 5.83 26.70 -16.99
N PHE A 327 6.99 26.14 -16.68
CA PHE A 327 7.93 26.69 -15.70
C PHE A 327 9.31 26.88 -16.33
N GLU A 328 9.91 28.04 -16.05
CA GLU A 328 11.27 28.37 -16.41
C GLU A 328 12.16 28.29 -15.16
N PHE A 329 13.39 27.78 -15.33
CA PHE A 329 14.33 27.57 -14.24
C PHE A 329 15.66 28.25 -14.60
N ASP A 330 16.10 29.19 -13.77
CA ASP A 330 17.36 29.91 -13.91
C ASP A 330 18.30 29.58 -12.75
N HIS A 331 19.43 28.93 -13.05
CA HIS A 331 20.40 28.51 -12.04
C HIS A 331 21.54 29.52 -11.92
N ASP A 332 21.73 30.05 -10.72
CA ASP A 332 22.91 30.83 -10.32
C ASP A 332 23.89 29.92 -9.56
N PRO A 333 24.96 29.44 -10.22
CA PRO A 333 25.93 28.54 -9.59
C PRO A 333 26.81 29.24 -8.54
N ASP A 334 26.97 30.57 -8.63
CA ASP A 334 27.79 31.33 -7.68
C ASP A 334 27.02 31.53 -6.37
N ALA A 335 25.71 31.72 -6.45
CA ALA A 335 24.82 31.82 -5.30
C ALA A 335 24.35 30.45 -4.76
N GLY A 336 24.40 29.39 -5.58
CA GLY A 336 23.84 28.08 -5.23
C GLY A 336 22.32 28.13 -5.12
N THR A 337 21.67 28.81 -6.08
CA THR A 337 20.22 29.06 -6.08
C THR A 337 19.60 28.78 -7.45
N VAL A 338 18.35 28.31 -7.48
CA VAL A 338 17.53 28.24 -8.71
C VAL A 338 16.31 29.12 -8.56
N THR A 339 16.10 30.05 -9.50
CA THR A 339 14.87 30.82 -9.61
C THR A 339 13.88 30.09 -10.50
N VAL A 340 12.72 29.78 -9.96
CA VAL A 340 11.60 29.16 -10.67
C VAL A 340 10.62 30.25 -11.04
N THR A 341 10.26 30.36 -12.32
CA THR A 341 9.29 31.35 -12.83
C THR A 341 8.14 30.62 -13.52
N HIS A 342 6.90 31.04 -13.25
CA HIS A 342 5.75 30.60 -14.06
C HIS A 342 5.87 31.22 -15.45
N GLY A 343 6.21 30.41 -16.45
CA GLY A 343 6.53 30.84 -17.81
C GLY A 343 5.30 31.18 -18.66
N GLY A 344 4.09 30.80 -18.21
CA GLY A 344 2.84 31.00 -18.95
C GLY A 344 1.92 29.79 -18.88
N GLY A 345 0.70 29.97 -19.39
CA GLY A 345 -0.38 28.99 -19.32
C GLY A 345 -1.47 29.40 -18.33
N GLU A 346 -2.17 28.42 -17.78
CA GLU A 346 -3.20 28.63 -16.75
C GLU A 346 -2.58 29.05 -15.42
N ALA A 347 -3.31 29.89 -14.67
CA ALA A 347 -2.89 30.30 -13.33
C ALA A 347 -3.30 29.25 -12.30
N PHE A 348 -2.46 29.09 -11.29
CA PHE A 348 -2.79 28.33 -10.08
C PHE A 348 -3.52 29.28 -9.12
N THR A 349 -4.77 28.97 -8.78
CA THR A 349 -5.63 29.77 -7.90
C THR A 349 -6.17 28.90 -6.77
N THR A 350 -6.68 29.51 -5.71
CA THR A 350 -7.33 28.77 -4.61
C THR A 350 -8.59 28.00 -5.04
N GLU A 351 -9.11 28.25 -6.24
CA GLU A 351 -10.26 27.51 -6.79
C GLU A 351 -9.84 26.19 -7.47
N ASN A 352 -8.64 26.13 -8.04
CA ASN A 352 -8.14 24.97 -8.82
C ASN A 352 -6.89 24.31 -8.22
N THR A 353 -6.36 24.83 -7.12
CA THR A 353 -5.12 24.39 -6.48
C THR A 353 -5.30 24.43 -4.96
N GLY A 354 -5.07 23.30 -4.30
CA GLY A 354 -5.01 23.21 -2.84
C GLY A 354 -3.74 23.85 -2.31
N ALA A 355 -2.60 23.44 -2.87
CA ALA A 355 -1.29 24.03 -2.60
C ALA A 355 -0.39 23.96 -3.86
N LEU A 356 0.55 24.88 -3.97
CA LEU A 356 1.64 24.78 -4.95
C LEU A 356 2.95 24.77 -4.17
N LEU A 357 3.69 23.68 -4.25
CA LEU A 357 4.93 23.49 -3.48
C LEU A 357 6.14 23.57 -4.40
N TYR A 358 7.26 24.08 -3.91
CA TYR A 358 8.52 24.13 -4.64
C TYR A 358 9.72 23.86 -3.74
N GLY A 359 10.78 23.25 -4.25
CA GLY A 359 11.98 23.02 -3.45
C GLY A 359 13.01 22.07 -4.08
N ASN A 360 14.07 21.80 -3.33
CA ASN A 360 15.12 20.85 -3.69
C ASN A 360 14.74 19.44 -3.19
N ARG A 361 14.40 18.54 -4.12
CA ARG A 361 13.99 17.17 -3.81
C ARG A 361 15.09 16.35 -3.11
N ALA A 362 16.36 16.67 -3.36
CA ALA A 362 17.49 15.96 -2.74
C ALA A 362 17.64 16.29 -1.24
N ALA A 363 17.08 17.43 -0.79
CA ALA A 363 17.14 17.87 0.60
C ALA A 363 16.01 17.29 1.48
N GLY A 364 15.14 16.43 0.94
CA GLY A 364 14.02 15.81 1.66
C GLY A 364 12.70 16.55 1.51
N GLU A 365 11.60 15.95 2.02
CA GLU A 365 10.24 16.52 1.91
C GLU A 365 10.10 17.84 2.69
N ASP A 366 10.79 17.96 3.83
CA ASP A 366 10.83 19.20 4.65
C ASP A 366 11.47 20.40 3.91
N ALA A 367 12.12 20.17 2.77
CA ALA A 367 12.71 21.21 1.95
C ALA A 367 11.71 21.85 0.96
N LEU A 368 10.50 21.31 0.84
CA LEU A 368 9.43 21.89 0.05
C LEU A 368 8.82 23.09 0.78
N ARG A 369 8.61 24.17 0.04
CA ARG A 369 8.01 25.42 0.52
C ARG A 369 6.74 25.68 -0.28
N GLU A 370 5.74 26.26 0.37
CA GLU A 370 4.54 26.70 -0.31
C GLU A 370 4.80 27.97 -1.12
N TRP A 371 4.34 27.99 -2.37
CA TRP A 371 4.26 29.15 -3.25
C TRP A 371 2.88 29.79 -3.06
N PRO A 372 2.79 30.98 -2.44
CA PRO A 372 1.50 31.59 -2.15
C PRO A 372 0.65 31.80 -3.40
N LEU A 373 -0.61 31.34 -3.35
CA LEU A 373 -1.58 31.50 -4.44
C LEU A 373 -2.20 32.91 -4.44
N PRO A 374 -2.60 33.46 -5.61
CA PRO A 374 -2.47 32.85 -6.93
C PRO A 374 -1.06 32.96 -7.51
N VAL A 375 -0.70 32.01 -8.37
CA VAL A 375 0.55 32.03 -9.16
C VAL A 375 0.19 32.08 -10.64
N ALA A 376 0.64 33.13 -11.31
CA ALA A 376 0.39 33.38 -12.72
C ALA A 376 1.70 33.70 -13.48
N ALA A 377 1.58 33.80 -14.80
CA ALA A 377 2.72 34.06 -15.67
C ALA A 377 3.55 35.27 -15.22
N GLY A 378 4.85 35.05 -15.01
CA GLY A 378 5.82 36.04 -14.55
C GLY A 378 6.09 36.03 -13.04
N ASP A 379 5.28 35.35 -12.24
CA ASP A 379 5.58 35.16 -10.82
C ASP A 379 6.78 34.22 -10.64
N SER A 380 7.59 34.46 -9.61
CA SER A 380 8.80 33.67 -9.35
C SER A 380 9.08 33.45 -7.86
N VAL A 381 9.81 32.37 -7.58
CA VAL A 381 10.36 32.00 -6.27
C VAL A 381 11.78 31.49 -6.42
N THR A 382 12.57 31.54 -5.35
CA THR A 382 13.97 31.09 -5.35
C THR A 382 14.14 29.89 -4.41
N VAL A 383 14.79 28.85 -4.91
CA VAL A 383 15.24 27.67 -4.16
C VAL A 383 16.72 27.85 -3.83
N ASP A 384 17.04 27.92 -2.55
CA ASP A 384 18.41 28.07 -2.07
C ASP A 384 19.07 26.72 -1.78
N GLY A 385 20.40 26.71 -1.70
CA GLY A 385 21.17 25.56 -1.22
C GLY A 385 21.16 24.39 -2.19
N VAL A 386 21.10 24.68 -3.49
CA VAL A 386 21.15 23.66 -4.54
C VAL A 386 22.58 23.46 -5.03
N ALA A 387 22.95 22.20 -5.22
CA ALA A 387 24.23 21.79 -5.77
C ALA A 387 24.06 21.16 -7.16
N SER A 388 25.15 21.08 -7.93
CA SER A 388 25.20 20.31 -9.18
C SER A 388 24.75 18.88 -8.92
N GLY A 389 23.79 18.37 -9.71
CA GLY A 389 23.18 17.07 -9.49
C GLY A 389 21.92 17.07 -8.62
N ASP A 390 21.52 18.20 -8.03
CA ASP A 390 20.25 18.30 -7.32
C ASP A 390 19.05 18.46 -8.27
N GLY A 391 17.87 18.02 -7.80
CA GLY A 391 16.61 18.15 -8.53
C GLY A 391 15.69 19.18 -7.88
N VAL A 392 15.38 20.26 -8.60
CA VAL A 392 14.38 21.26 -8.21
C VAL A 392 13.03 20.88 -8.80
N VAL A 393 11.97 20.95 -8.00
CA VAL A 393 10.62 20.56 -8.41
C VAL A 393 9.60 21.63 -8.07
N VAL A 394 8.53 21.68 -8.86
CA VAL A 394 7.25 22.33 -8.55
C VAL A 394 6.19 21.25 -8.51
N ILE A 395 5.49 21.14 -7.40
CA ILE A 395 4.46 20.14 -7.15
C ILE A 395 3.13 20.88 -6.99
N TRP A 396 2.18 20.55 -7.84
CA TRP A 396 0.81 20.98 -7.68
C TRP A 396 0.08 19.99 -6.77
N GLU A 397 -0.67 20.51 -5.81
CA GLU A 397 -1.64 19.77 -5.03
C GLU A 397 -3.04 20.20 -5.46
N SER A 398 -3.87 19.23 -5.85
CA SER A 398 -5.25 19.48 -6.20
C SER A 398 -6.03 20.01 -4.98
N PRO A 399 -7.17 20.68 -5.15
CA PRO A 399 -8.04 21.03 -4.01
C PRO A 399 -8.48 19.81 -3.18
N GLY A 400 -8.37 18.60 -3.75
CA GLY A 400 -8.61 17.33 -3.07
C GLY A 400 -7.35 16.69 -2.46
N GLY A 401 -6.19 17.33 -2.47
CA GLY A 401 -4.97 16.80 -1.86
C GLY A 401 -4.14 15.83 -2.72
N ASP A 402 -4.50 15.62 -3.99
CA ASP A 402 -3.69 14.81 -4.90
C ASP A 402 -2.48 15.62 -5.36
N THR A 403 -1.27 15.04 -5.35
CA THR A 403 -0.05 15.76 -5.73
C THR A 403 0.51 15.30 -7.07
N MET A 404 1.01 16.25 -7.88
CA MET A 404 1.62 15.98 -9.17
C MET A 404 2.77 16.96 -9.46
N PRO A 405 3.94 16.49 -9.94
CA PRO A 405 4.99 17.40 -10.39
C PRO A 405 4.55 18.11 -11.68
N VAL A 406 4.52 19.44 -11.64
CA VAL A 406 4.15 20.31 -12.78
C VAL A 406 5.36 21.04 -13.36
N GLY A 407 6.51 20.99 -12.68
CA GLY A 407 7.79 21.48 -13.19
C GLY A 407 8.95 20.75 -12.53
N THR A 408 10.00 20.44 -13.30
CA THR A 408 11.21 19.79 -12.79
C THR A 408 12.45 20.32 -13.48
N PHE A 409 13.53 20.51 -12.73
CA PHE A 409 14.82 20.97 -13.23
C PHE A 409 15.96 20.23 -12.54
N GLN A 410 16.94 19.80 -13.34
CA GLN A 410 18.16 19.16 -12.86
C GLN A 410 19.29 20.18 -12.88
N VAL A 411 19.90 20.44 -11.73
CA VAL A 411 20.99 21.42 -11.62
C VAL A 411 22.24 20.88 -12.35
N PRO A 412 22.81 21.64 -13.29
CA PRO A 412 23.88 21.17 -14.19
C PRO A 412 25.24 20.98 -13.52
#